data_AF-A0A520J2M3-F1
#
_entry.id   AF-A0A520J2M3-F1
#
_cell.length_a   1.000
_cell.length_b   1.000
_cell.length_c   1.000
_cell.angle_alpha   90.00
_cell.angle_beta   90.00
_cell.angle_gamma   90.00
#
_symmetry.space_group_name_H-M   'P 1'
#
loop_
_entity.id
_entity.type
_entity.pdbx_description
1 polymer ?
#
loop_
_entity_poly.entity_id
_entity_poly.type
_entity_poly.pdbx_seq_one_letter_code
_entity_poly.pdbx_strand_id
1 'polypeptide(L)' 'IDNRSLIISIAAMVFLPLTFLTGLYGMNVKGLPYAEEPWAFDAIAGACVLIAVGVVAYFAMRHWFKR' A
#
# COMPACT_ATOMS: atom_id res chain seq x y z
N ILE A 1 -9.23 6.08 23.16
CA ILE A 1 -8.45 5.54 22.02
C ILE A 1 -7.02 5.98 22.23
N ASP A 2 -6.12 5.04 22.52
CA ASP A 2 -4.73 5.38 22.81
C ASP A 2 -3.98 5.78 21.53
N ASN A 3 -3.11 6.79 21.61
CA ASN A 3 -2.28 7.24 20.48
C ASN A 3 -1.45 6.11 19.86
N ARG A 4 -1.09 5.08 20.65
CA ARG A 4 -0.38 3.89 20.16
C ARG A 4 -1.25 3.07 19.22
N SER A 5 -2.51 2.84 19.60
CA SER A 5 -3.48 2.10 18.78
C SER A 5 -3.78 2.82 17.46
N LEU A 6 -3.84 4.16 17.49
CA LEU A 6 -3.98 5.00 16.29
C LEU A 6 -2.81 4.82 15.31
N ILE A 7 -1.57 4.86 15.79
CA ILE A 7 -0.37 4.67 14.94
C ILE A 7 -0.37 3.27 14.32
N ILE A 8 -0.72 2.23 15.09
CA ILE A 8 -0.79 0.86 14.59
C ILE A 8 -1.90 0.71 13.54
N SER A 9 -3.08 1.30 13.76
CA SER A 9 -4.17 1.28 12.78
C SER A 9 -3.82 2.02 11.48
N ILE A 10 -3.14 3.17 11.58
CA ILE A 10 -2.65 3.91 10.42
C ILE A 10 -1.61 3.07 9.66
N ALA A 11 -0.65 2.48 10.38
CA ALA A 11 0.35 1.60 9.78
C ALA A 11 -0.31 0.40 9.07
N ALA A 12 -1.27 -0.27 9.71
CA ALA A 12 -2.00 -1.38 9.12
C ALA A 12 -2.76 -0.98 7.84
N MET A 13 -3.38 0.21 7.82
CA MET A 13 -4.08 0.71 6.63
C MET A 13 -3.13 0.94 5.44
N VAL A 14 -1.86 1.25 5.69
CA VAL A 14 -0.82 1.37 4.65
C VAL A 14 -0.28 -0.01 4.26
N PHE A 15 0.14 -0.81 5.23
CA PHE A 15 0.85 -2.07 4.98
C PHE A 15 -0.05 -3.18 4.46
N LEU A 16 -1.33 -3.25 4.84
CA LEU A 16 -2.23 -4.30 4.39
C LEU A 16 -2.39 -4.34 2.86
N PRO A 17 -2.78 -3.25 2.17
CA PRO A 17 -2.93 -3.26 0.71
C PRO A 17 -1.58 -3.46 0.00
N LEU A 18 -0.50 -2.87 0.52
CA LEU A 18 0.85 -3.04 -0.03
C LEU A 18 1.29 -4.51 0.04
N THR A 19 1.16 -5.13 1.21
CA THR A 19 1.56 -6.53 1.44
C THR A 19 0.72 -7.49 0.60
N PHE A 20 -0.58 -7.21 0.44
CA PHE A 20 -1.44 -7.99 -0.44
C PHE A 20 -0.98 -7.90 -1.89
N LEU A 21 -0.69 -6.69 -2.40
CA LEU A 21 -0.27 -6.46 -3.78
C LEU A 21 1.10 -7.13 -4.07
N THR A 22 2.09 -6.89 -3.21
CA THR A 22 3.43 -7.49 -3.35
C THR A 22 3.40 -9.00 -3.11
N GLY A 23 2.51 -9.48 -2.23
CA GLY A 23 2.30 -10.89 -1.99
C GLY A 23 1.72 -11.58 -3.22
N LEU A 24 0.60 -11.08 -3.75
CA LEU A 24 -0.07 -11.63 -4.93
C LEU A 24 0.86 -11.73 -6.14
N TYR A 25 1.60 -10.66 -6.44
CA TYR A 25 2.55 -10.62 -7.56
C TYR A 25 3.93 -11.23 -7.24
N GLY A 26 4.23 -11.50 -5.96
CA GLY A 26 5.42 -12.25 -5.54
C GLY A 26 5.20 -13.76 -5.51
N MET A 27 3.96 -14.22 -5.69
CA MET A 27 3.66 -15.65 -5.80
C MET A 27 4.21 -16.19 -7.13
N ASN A 28 4.92 -17.31 -7.09
CA ASN A 28 5.41 -18.02 -8.29
C ASN A 28 4.27 -18.79 -8.99
N VAL A 29 3.16 -18.11 -9.30
CA VAL A 29 2.00 -18.69 -9.96
C VAL A 29 2.01 -18.29 -11.43
N LYS A 30 2.02 -19.29 -12.32
CA LYS A 30 1.90 -19.07 -13.76
C LYS A 30 0.50 -18.58 -14.11
N GLY A 31 0.41 -17.58 -14.99
CA GLY A 31 -0.87 -17.01 -15.44
C GLY A 31 -1.32 -15.76 -14.68
N LEU A 32 -0.45 -15.14 -13.88
CA LEU A 32 -0.71 -13.80 -13.35
C LEU A 32 -0.81 -12.80 -14.51
N PRO A 33 -1.89 -12.01 -14.61
CA PRO A 33 -2.02 -10.99 -15.64
C PRO A 33 -0.86 -9.99 -15.50
N TYR A 34 -0.22 -9.65 -16.61
CA TYR A 34 0.90 -8.71 -16.70
C TYR A 34 2.22 -9.13 -16.03
N ALA A 35 2.34 -10.29 -15.36
CA ALA A 35 3.58 -10.65 -14.66
C ALA A 35 4.78 -10.97 -15.56
N GLU A 36 4.54 -11.35 -16.81
CA GLU A 36 5.61 -11.68 -17.78
C GLU A 36 6.12 -10.45 -18.55
N GLU A 37 5.46 -9.30 -18.39
CA GLU A 37 5.83 -8.08 -19.08
C GLU A 37 7.01 -7.37 -18.39
N PRO A 38 7.98 -6.82 -19.13
CA PRO A 38 9.15 -6.16 -18.55
C PRO A 38 8.80 -4.90 -17.73
N TRP A 39 7.64 -4.27 -17.97
CA TRP A 39 7.17 -3.11 -17.23
C TRP A 39 6.36 -3.45 -15.97
N ALA A 40 6.07 -4.74 -15.73
CA ALA A 40 5.21 -5.18 -14.63
C ALA A 40 5.74 -4.75 -13.27
N PHE A 41 7.06 -4.90 -13.07
CA PHE A 41 7.73 -4.49 -11.84
C PHE A 41 7.55 -2.99 -11.58
N ASP A 42 7.80 -2.16 -12.59
CA ASP A 42 7.69 -0.70 -12.47
C ASP A 42 6.24 -0.27 -12.21
N ALA A 43 5.26 -0.92 -12.85
CA ALA A 43 3.85 -0.64 -12.62
C ALA A 43 3.39 -1.02 -11.21
N ILE A 44 3.80 -2.18 -10.70
CA ILE A 44 3.49 -2.64 -9.33
C ILE A 44 4.18 -1.73 -8.31
N ALA A 45 5.44 -1.37 -8.53
CA ALA A 45 6.17 -0.43 -7.68
C ALA A 45 5.51 0.96 -7.67
N GLY A 46 5.11 1.46 -8.84
CA GLY A 46 4.36 2.71 -8.98
C GLY A 46 3.01 2.67 -8.26
N ALA A 47 2.27 1.56 -8.36
CA ALA A 47 1.02 1.34 -7.65
C ALA A 47 1.23 1.33 -6.13
N CYS A 48 2.28 0.67 -5.63
CA CYS A 48 2.65 0.70 -4.22
C CYS A 48 2.92 2.13 -3.73
N VAL A 49 3.72 2.90 -4.46
CA VAL A 49 4.01 4.30 -4.11
C VAL A 49 2.73 5.14 -4.11
N LEU A 50 1.86 4.98 -5.12
CA LEU A 50 0.58 5.67 -5.19
C LEU A 50 -0.34 5.34 -4.02
N ILE A 51 -0.43 4.07 -3.61
CA ILE A 51 -1.22 3.66 -2.45
C ILE A 51 -0.64 4.26 -1.17
N ALA A 52 0.67 4.19 -0.96
CA ALA A 52 1.34 4.76 0.21
C ALA A 52 1.10 6.27 0.31
N VAL A 53 1.33 7.01 -0.79
CA VAL A 53 1.09 8.45 -0.86
C VAL A 53 -0.39 8.77 -0.67
N GLY A 54 -1.30 8.00 -1.30
CA GLY A 54 -2.74 8.19 -1.19
C GLY A 54 -3.25 8.04 0.24
N VAL A 55 -2.78 7.03 0.97
CA VAL A 55 -3.15 6.82 2.37
C VAL A 55 -2.57 7.92 3.26
N VAL A 56 -1.28 8.28 3.09
CA VAL A 56 -0.65 9.37 3.84
C VAL A 56 -1.36 10.71 3.58
N ALA A 57 -1.63 11.02 2.32
CA ALA A 57 -2.34 12.24 1.92
C ALA A 57 -3.77 12.25 2.49
N TYR A 58 -4.49 11.13 2.44
CA TYR A 58 -5.83 11.02 3.03
C TYR A 58 -5.83 11.34 4.53
N PHE A 59 -4.88 10.79 5.29
CA PHE A 59 -4.74 11.08 6.72
C PHE A 59 -4.28 12.52 6.99
N ALA A 60 -3.39 13.07 6.16
CA ALA A 60 -2.96 14.46 6.27
C ALA A 60 -4.10 15.45 5.98
N MET A 61 -4.90 15.20 4.94
CA MET A 61 -6.06 16.02 4.56
C MET A 61 -7.20 15.96 5.57
N ARG A 62 -7.39 14.82 6.24
CA ARG A 62 -8.38 14.67 7.33
C ARG A 62 -8.00 15.42 8.62
N HIS A 63 -6.92 16.22 8.63
CA HIS A 63 -6.47 17.02 9.77
C HIS A 63 -6.23 16.23 11.06
N TRP A 64 -5.96 14.92 11.00
CA TRP A 64 -5.76 14.11 12.21
C TRP A 64 -4.46 14.45 12.97
N PHE A 65 -3.53 15.15 12.33
CA PHE A 65 -2.36 15.75 12.97
C PHE A 65 -2.62 17.13 13.61
N LYS A 66 -3.80 17.73 13.39
CA LYS A 66 -4.16 19.07 13.88
C LYS A 66 -5.45 19.03 14.69
N ARG A 67 -5.47 18.26 15.78
CA ARG A 67 -6.17 18.64 17.02
C ARG A 67 -5.57 17.94 18.22
#